data_AF-A0A1J4VZV1-F1
#
_entry.id   AF-A0A1J4VZV1-F1
#
_cell.length_a   1.000
_cell.length_b   1.000
_cell.length_c   1.000
_cell.angle_alpha   90.00
_cell.angle_beta   90.00
_cell.angle_gamma   90.00
#
_symmetry.space_group_name_H-M   'P 1'
#
loop_
_entity.id
_entity.type
_entity.pdbx_description
1 polymer ?
#
loop_
_entity_poly.entity_id
_entity_poly.type
_entity_poly.pdbx_seq_one_letter_code
_entity_poly.pdbx_strand_id
1 'polypeptide(L)'
;MSRKSKGINAERELVHLFWKTNEWSAIRVAGSGSSPFPCPDVLAGNRVRKLAIECKTVNGKNKYLADEGINQLSKFSAIFGAEPWIGVKFKSDWFFLSLDDLKKTER
;
A
#
# COMPACT_ATOMS: atom_id res chain seq x y z
N MET A 1 7.36 -13.65 -15.25
CA MET A 1 6.36 -12.62 -14.89
C MET A 1 6.96 -11.22 -15.04
N SER A 2 6.23 -10.30 -15.66
CA SER A 2 6.62 -8.88 -15.76
C SER A 2 6.60 -8.19 -14.39
N ARG A 3 7.31 -7.07 -14.24
CA ARG A 3 7.31 -6.27 -12.99
C ARG A 3 5.90 -5.83 -12.58
N LYS A 4 5.08 -5.44 -13.57
CA LYS A 4 3.66 -5.09 -13.37
C LYS A 4 2.86 -6.30 -12.86
N SER A 5 3.03 -7.48 -13.45
CA SER A 5 2.37 -8.71 -13.00
C SER A 5 2.76 -9.09 -11.57
N LYS A 6 4.04 -8.90 -11.19
CA LYS A 6 4.48 -9.13 -9.79
C LYS A 6 3.80 -8.19 -8.79
N GLY A 7 3.67 -6.91 -9.13
CA GLY A 7 2.95 -5.93 -8.29
C GLY A 7 1.49 -6.31 -8.09
N ILE A 8 0.78 -6.57 -9.20
CA ILE A 8 -0.62 -6.99 -9.18
C ILE A 8 -0.84 -8.25 -8.33
N ASN A 9 0.07 -9.23 -8.43
CA ASN A 9 -0.03 -10.45 -7.63
C ASN A 9 0.21 -10.19 -6.14
N ALA A 10 1.13 -9.29 -5.78
CA ALA A 10 1.34 -8.89 -4.40
C ALA A 10 0.13 -8.16 -3.82
N GLU A 11 -0.48 -7.24 -4.57
CA GLU A 11 -1.72 -6.56 -4.13
C GLU A 11 -2.86 -7.57 -3.92
N ARG A 12 -3.02 -8.55 -4.82
CA ARG A 12 -4.02 -9.62 -4.67
C ARG A 12 -3.76 -10.46 -3.43
N GLU A 13 -2.52 -10.86 -3.24
CA GLU A 13 -2.11 -11.61 -2.06
C GLU A 13 -2.39 -10.84 -0.78
N LEU A 14 -2.07 -9.53 -0.72
CA LEU A 14 -2.37 -8.71 0.44
C LEU A 14 -3.87 -8.65 0.74
N VAL A 15 -4.70 -8.48 -0.27
CA VAL A 15 -6.16 -8.55 -0.10
C VAL A 15 -6.58 -9.92 0.46
N HIS A 16 -6.05 -11.01 -0.08
CA HIS A 16 -6.34 -12.35 0.46
C HIS A 16 -5.86 -12.52 1.91
N LEU A 17 -4.72 -11.94 2.30
CA LEU A 17 -4.24 -11.98 3.67
C LEU A 17 -5.21 -11.28 4.62
N PHE A 18 -5.74 -10.11 4.25
CA PHE A 18 -6.78 -9.45 5.04
C PHE A 18 -8.04 -10.31 5.17
N TRP A 19 -8.56 -10.84 4.08
CA TRP A 19 -9.77 -11.68 4.11
C TRP A 19 -9.57 -12.97 4.92
N LYS A 20 -8.37 -13.56 4.88
CA LYS A 20 -8.04 -14.78 5.64
C LYS A 20 -8.15 -14.58 7.16
N THR A 21 -8.03 -13.35 7.66
CA THR A 21 -8.21 -13.06 9.10
C THR A 21 -9.65 -13.22 9.57
N ASN A 22 -10.64 -13.17 8.67
CA ASN A 22 -12.07 -13.04 8.98
C ASN A 22 -12.47 -11.78 9.79
N GLU A 23 -11.56 -10.83 10.00
CA GLU A 23 -11.81 -9.60 10.76
C GLU A 23 -11.82 -8.35 9.86
N TRP A 24 -11.27 -8.46 8.66
CA TRP A 24 -11.08 -7.35 7.73
C TRP A 24 -11.76 -7.62 6.39
N SER A 25 -12.31 -6.57 5.79
CA SER A 25 -12.71 -6.54 4.39
C SER A 25 -11.70 -5.70 3.61
N ALA A 26 -11.25 -6.19 2.45
CA ALA A 26 -10.26 -5.49 1.64
C ALA A 26 -10.56 -5.56 0.14
N ILE A 27 -10.20 -4.50 -0.57
CA ILE A 27 -10.35 -4.37 -2.02
C ILE A 27 -9.08 -3.77 -2.63
N ARG A 28 -8.82 -4.13 -3.90
CA ARG A 28 -7.84 -3.41 -4.72
C ARG A 28 -8.52 -2.23 -5.40
N VAL A 29 -7.81 -1.11 -5.48
CA VAL A 29 -8.36 0.06 -6.17
C VAL A 29 -8.07 -0.03 -7.66
N ALA A 30 -9.10 0.20 -8.48
CA ALA A 30 -8.98 0.13 -9.92
C ALA A 30 -8.13 1.30 -10.44
N GLY A 31 -7.13 1.00 -11.27
CA GLY A 31 -6.33 2.02 -11.93
C GLY A 31 -5.44 2.86 -11.01
N SER A 32 -5.08 2.37 -9.81
CA SER A 32 -4.27 3.13 -8.83
C SER A 32 -3.02 3.78 -9.43
N GLY A 33 -2.27 3.04 -10.27
CA GLY A 33 -1.06 3.54 -10.91
C GLY A 33 -1.25 4.46 -12.13
N SER A 34 -2.49 4.73 -12.55
CA SER A 34 -2.80 5.60 -13.71
C SER A 34 -3.89 6.63 -13.42
N SER A 35 -4.38 6.69 -12.18
CA SER A 35 -5.42 7.63 -11.76
C SER A 35 -4.87 9.06 -11.81
N PRO A 36 -5.63 10.04 -12.33
CA PRO A 36 -5.26 11.44 -12.22
C PRO A 36 -5.47 12.00 -10.80
N PHE A 37 -6.17 11.24 -9.94
CA PHE A 37 -6.43 11.59 -8.54
C PHE A 37 -5.57 10.75 -7.58
N PRO A 38 -5.23 11.27 -6.39
CA PRO A 38 -4.55 10.49 -5.35
C PRO A 38 -5.30 9.19 -5.05
N CYS A 39 -4.59 8.07 -5.07
CA CYS A 39 -5.21 6.76 -5.00
C CYS A 39 -4.25 5.76 -4.33
N PRO A 40 -4.67 5.03 -3.28
CA PRO A 40 -3.89 3.91 -2.77
C PRO A 40 -4.03 2.68 -3.68
N ASP A 41 -3.19 1.68 -3.47
CA ASP A 41 -3.30 0.39 -4.17
C ASP A 41 -4.38 -0.51 -3.54
N VAL A 42 -4.47 -0.52 -2.21
CA VAL A 42 -5.41 -1.36 -1.45
C VAL A 42 -6.12 -0.52 -0.40
N LEU A 43 -7.42 -0.74 -0.27
CA LEU A 43 -8.21 -0.30 0.88
C LEU A 43 -8.58 -1.52 1.71
N ALA A 44 -8.36 -1.44 3.01
CA ALA A 44 -8.79 -2.44 3.97
C ALA A 44 -9.54 -1.76 5.12
N GLY A 45 -10.57 -2.40 5.63
CA GLY A 45 -11.34 -1.84 6.74
C GLY A 45 -11.99 -2.92 7.58
N ASN A 46 -12.23 -2.57 8.83
CA ASN A 46 -13.07 -3.33 9.74
C ASN A 46 -13.98 -2.36 10.51
N ARG A 47 -14.61 -2.84 11.59
CA ARG A 47 -15.56 -2.02 12.38
C ARG A 47 -14.90 -0.82 13.07
N VAL A 48 -13.57 -0.79 13.20
CA VAL A 48 -12.83 0.19 14.02
C VAL A 48 -11.88 1.03 13.16
N ARG A 49 -11.18 0.40 12.23
CA ARG A 49 -10.08 1.01 11.47
C ARG A 49 -10.30 0.91 9.97
N LYS A 50 -9.81 1.92 9.26
CA LYS A 50 -9.75 1.97 7.79
C LYS A 50 -8.31 2.24 7.40
N LEU A 51 -7.76 1.46 6.48
CA LEU A 51 -6.38 1.52 6.03
C LEU A 51 -6.37 1.83 4.53
N ALA A 52 -5.54 2.78 4.14
CA ALA A 52 -5.15 3.04 2.76
C ALA A 52 -3.69 2.62 2.61
N ILE A 53 -3.44 1.65 1.72
CA ILE A 53 -2.16 0.96 1.64
C ILE A 53 -1.55 1.13 0.26
N GLU A 54 -0.32 1.64 0.22
CA GLU A 54 0.54 1.63 -0.95
C GLU A 54 1.38 0.35 -0.94
N CYS A 55 1.32 -0.44 -2.02
CA CYS A 55 2.00 -1.73 -2.10
C CYS A 55 3.32 -1.62 -2.88
N LYS A 56 4.37 -2.22 -2.34
CA LYS A 56 5.68 -2.30 -2.99
C LYS A 56 6.27 -3.69 -2.86
N THR A 57 6.79 -4.21 -3.96
CA THR A 57 7.60 -5.44 -3.97
C THR A 57 9.06 -5.08 -4.16
N VAL A 58 9.93 -5.69 -3.35
CA VAL A 58 11.37 -5.37 -3.32
C VAL A 58 12.18 -6.64 -3.47
N ASN A 59 13.07 -6.64 -4.47
CA ASN A 59 14.00 -7.74 -4.76
C ASN A 59 15.40 -7.50 -4.18
N GLY A 60 15.53 -6.60 -3.20
CA GLY A 60 16.79 -6.19 -2.58
C GLY A 60 16.61 -5.90 -1.10
N LYS A 61 17.60 -5.25 -0.47
CA LYS A 61 17.56 -4.93 0.96
C LYS A 61 16.77 -3.65 1.27
N ASN A 62 16.83 -2.67 0.37
CA ASN A 62 16.26 -1.34 0.58
C ASN A 62 15.40 -0.94 -0.63
N LYS A 63 14.45 -0.03 -0.39
CA LYS A 63 13.62 0.57 -1.44
C LYS A 63 13.37 2.04 -1.13
N TYR A 64 13.80 2.91 -2.04
CA TYR A 64 13.41 4.31 -2.01
C TYR A 64 11.97 4.45 -2.53
N LEU A 65 11.19 5.24 -1.81
CA LEU A 65 9.82 5.64 -2.15
C LEU A 65 9.88 7.07 -2.67
N ALA A 66 9.15 7.34 -3.75
CA ALA A 66 9.08 8.70 -4.26
C ALA A 66 8.16 9.54 -3.38
N ASP A 67 8.60 10.75 -3.02
CA ASP A 67 7.82 11.71 -2.22
C ASP A 67 6.41 11.95 -2.77
N GLU A 68 6.25 11.97 -4.10
CA GLU A 68 4.95 12.15 -4.74
C GLU A 68 3.94 11.06 -4.36
N GLY A 69 4.35 9.79 -4.35
CA GLY A 69 3.48 8.69 -3.95
C GLY A 69 3.09 8.77 -2.48
N ILE A 70 4.02 9.17 -1.62
CA ILE A 70 3.77 9.39 -0.19
C ILE A 70 2.77 10.52 0.03
N ASN A 71 2.97 11.65 -0.66
CA ASN A 71 2.08 12.80 -0.57
C ASN A 71 0.67 12.48 -1.10
N GLN A 72 0.56 11.72 -2.19
CA GLN A 72 -0.72 11.26 -2.70
C GLN A 72 -1.44 10.35 -1.70
N LEU A 73 -0.74 9.36 -1.14
CA LEU A 73 -1.30 8.47 -0.12
C LEU A 73 -1.79 9.26 1.10
N SER A 74 -0.96 10.17 1.62
CA SER A 74 -1.29 11.02 2.75
C SER A 74 -2.53 11.87 2.46
N LYS A 75 -2.59 12.53 1.30
CA LYS A 75 -3.73 13.37 0.88
C LYS A 75 -5.01 12.56 0.75
N PHE A 76 -4.97 11.40 0.10
CA PHE A 76 -6.13 10.51 0.00
C PHE A 76 -6.63 10.09 1.39
N SER A 77 -5.70 9.63 2.23
CA SER A 77 -5.99 9.10 3.57
C SER A 77 -6.63 10.13 4.48
N ALA A 78 -6.14 11.37 4.46
CA ALA A 78 -6.70 12.48 5.22
C ALA A 78 -8.17 12.79 4.84
N ILE A 79 -8.49 12.79 3.54
CA ILE A 79 -9.84 13.09 3.05
C ILE A 79 -10.79 11.91 3.27
N PHE A 80 -10.34 10.68 2.98
CA PHE A 80 -11.15 9.47 3.11
C PHE A 80 -11.37 9.05 4.58
N GLY A 81 -10.53 9.55 5.49
CA GLY A 81 -10.50 9.14 6.88
C GLY A 81 -9.99 7.71 7.03
N ALA A 82 -8.84 7.42 6.42
CA ALA A 82 -8.13 6.15 6.55
C ALA A 82 -6.70 6.41 7.06
N GLU A 83 -6.11 5.41 7.65
CA GLU A 83 -4.72 5.42 8.07
C GLU A 83 -3.81 5.11 6.87
N PRO A 84 -2.78 5.93 6.60
CA PRO A 84 -1.84 5.68 5.51
C PRO A 84 -0.78 4.66 5.93
N TRP A 85 -0.62 3.61 5.13
CA TRP A 85 0.37 2.56 5.35
C TRP A 85 1.15 2.23 4.07
N ILE A 86 2.44 1.95 4.21
CA ILE A 86 3.26 1.37 3.15
C ILE A 86 3.43 -0.12 3.42
N GLY A 87 2.84 -0.96 2.56
CA GLY A 87 3.02 -2.40 2.58
C GLY A 87 4.19 -2.79 1.67
N VAL A 88 5.30 -3.24 2.27
CA VAL A 88 6.48 -3.68 1.54
C VAL A 88 6.64 -5.18 1.65
N LYS A 89 6.61 -5.86 0.50
CA LYS A 89 6.92 -7.28 0.40
C LYS A 89 8.39 -7.50 0.06
N PHE A 90 9.16 -8.02 1.01
CA PHE A 90 10.54 -8.46 0.83
C PHE A 90 10.56 -9.97 0.67
N LYS A 91 10.89 -10.45 -0.54
CA LYS A 91 10.77 -11.87 -0.90
C LYS A 91 9.35 -12.41 -0.62
N SER A 92 9.13 -13.07 0.51
CA SER A 92 7.86 -13.68 0.91
C SER A 92 7.18 -12.95 2.06
N ASP A 93 7.90 -12.13 2.81
CA ASP A 93 7.40 -11.52 4.05
C ASP A 93 6.90 -10.10 3.81
N TRP A 94 5.83 -9.75 4.51
CA TRP A 94 5.22 -8.43 4.48
C TRP A 94 5.65 -7.60 5.69
N PHE A 95 5.99 -6.36 5.42
CA PHE A 95 6.31 -5.35 6.42
C PHE A 95 5.41 -4.15 6.18
N PHE A 96 4.88 -3.58 7.25
CA PHE A 96 3.99 -2.44 7.19
C PHE A 96 4.62 -1.29 7.97
N LEU A 97 4.72 -0.15 7.29
CA LEU A 97 5.31 1.07 7.84
C LEU A 97 4.25 2.16 7.80
N SER A 98 4.11 2.88 8.90
CA SER A 98 3.39 4.15 8.91
C SER A 98 4.23 5.21 8.17
N LEU A 99 3.62 6.35 7.87
CA LEU A 99 4.37 7.45 7.26
C LEU A 99 5.43 8.02 8.20
N ASP A 100 5.22 7.91 9.52
CA ASP A 100 6.16 8.40 10.54
C ASP A 100 7.42 7.52 10.65
N ASP A 101 7.34 6.27 10.21
CA ASP A 101 8.49 5.35 10.18
C ASP A 101 9.47 5.66 9.02
N LEU A 102 9.07 6.53 8.08
CA LEU A 102 9.86 6.83 6.90
C LEU A 102 10.94 7.87 7.20
N LYS A 103 12.20 7.52 6.92
CA LYS A 103 13.30 8.48 6.94
C LYS A 103 13.33 9.26 5.64
N LYS A 104 13.11 10.56 5.71
CA LYS A 104 13.30 11.46 4.56
C LYS A 104 14.79 11.58 4.26
N THR A 105 15.15 11.39 2.99
CA THR A 105 16.51 11.60 2.49
C THR A 105 16.47 12.66 1.41
N GLU A 106 17.48 13.52 1.34
CA GLU A 106 17.67 14.40 0.19
C GLU A 106 17.97 13.55 -1.06
N ARG A 107 17.52 14.01 -2.22
CA ARG A 107 17.70 13.30 -3.50
C ARG A 107 19.14 13.33 -3.97
#